data_AF-A0A6B2DWK3-F1
#
_entry.id   AF-A0A6B2DWK3-F1
#
_cell.length_a   1.000
_cell.length_b   1.000
_cell.length_c   1.000
_cell.angle_alpha   90.00
_cell.angle_beta   90.00
_cell.angle_gamma   90.00
#
_symmetry.space_group_name_H-M   'P 1'
#
loop_
_entity.id
_entity.type
_entity.pdbx_description
1 polymer ?
#
loop_
_entity_poly.entity_id
_entity_poly.type
_entity_poly.pdbx_seq_one_letter_code
_entity_poly.pdbx_strand_id
1 'polypeptide(L)'
;MNREEELYHLAKEIDARLAAVEQAAAAGSSLPLVLNIGAGLGTVTVDGSGGLVSVDLVREAVTAQTGASLAGHVLRAICNAESAASTRRKTMVDAAAREVGAR
;
A
#
# COMPACT_ATOMS: atom_id res chain seq x y z
N MET A 1 -15.12 -7.07 41.69
CA MET A 1 -14.92 -7.36 40.27
C MET A 1 -14.62 -8.84 40.18
N ASN A 2 -15.43 -9.57 39.43
CA ASN A 2 -15.36 -11.03 39.35
C ASN A 2 -14.44 -11.44 38.19
N ARG A 3 -13.79 -12.61 38.29
CA ARG A 3 -12.83 -13.09 37.27
C ARG A 3 -13.44 -13.21 35.87
N GLU A 4 -14.74 -13.43 35.80
CA GLU A 4 -15.51 -13.46 34.55
C GLU A 4 -15.67 -12.06 33.92
N GLU A 5 -15.83 -11.01 34.74
CA GLU A 5 -15.87 -9.62 34.26
C GLU A 5 -14.50 -9.20 33.70
N GLU A 6 -13.41 -9.59 34.37
CA GLU A 6 -12.04 -9.36 33.90
C GLU A 6 -11.76 -10.04 32.55
N LEU A 7 -12.18 -11.31 32.40
CA LEU A 7 -12.04 -12.05 31.15
C LEU A 7 -12.89 -11.45 30.03
N TYR A 8 -14.10 -11.00 30.35
CA TYR A 8 -14.98 -10.34 29.38
C TYR A 8 -14.40 -8.98 28.91
N HIS A 9 -13.88 -8.18 29.85
CA HIS A 9 -13.21 -6.93 29.52
C HIS A 9 -11.97 -7.15 28.66
N LEU A 10 -11.16 -8.16 28.98
CA LEU A 10 -9.97 -8.51 28.20
C LEU A 10 -10.34 -8.95 26.78
N ALA A 11 -11.35 -9.81 26.62
CA ALA A 11 -11.82 -10.23 25.31
C ALA A 11 -12.29 -9.04 24.46
N LYS A 12 -13.06 -8.12 25.08
CA LYS A 12 -13.55 -6.92 24.41
C LYS A 12 -12.42 -5.96 24.00
N GLU A 13 -11.37 -5.85 24.81
CA GLU A 13 -10.17 -5.09 24.44
C GLU A 13 -9.43 -5.74 23.27
N ILE A 14 -9.29 -7.07 23.26
CA ILE A 14 -8.65 -7.80 22.15
C ILE A 14 -9.44 -7.58 20.85
N ASP A 15 -10.76 -7.70 20.88
CA ASP A 15 -11.61 -7.48 19.70
C ASP A 15 -11.48 -6.04 19.16
N ALA A 16 -11.47 -5.05 20.05
CA ALA A 16 -11.28 -3.65 19.66
C ALA A 16 -9.90 -3.40 19.04
N ARG A 17 -8.86 -4.02 19.61
CA ARG A 17 -7.48 -3.97 19.11
C ARG A 17 -7.36 -4.64 17.73
N LEU A 18 -8.02 -5.79 17.53
CA LEU A 18 -8.06 -6.49 16.24
C LEU A 18 -8.77 -5.65 15.17
N ALA A 19 -9.94 -5.09 15.49
CA ALA A 19 -10.70 -4.25 14.56
C ALA A 19 -9.90 -3.01 14.10
N ALA A 20 -9.11 -2.40 15.00
CA ALA A 20 -8.25 -1.27 14.65
C ALA A 20 -7.15 -1.66 13.64
N VAL A 21 -6.52 -2.83 13.82
CA VAL A 21 -5.50 -3.36 12.90
C VAL A 21 -6.12 -3.71 11.53
N GLU A 22 -7.30 -4.33 11.53
CA GLU A 22 -8.02 -4.66 10.29
C GLU A 22 -8.42 -3.41 9.51
N GLN A 23 -8.91 -2.36 10.19
CA GLN A 23 -9.22 -1.09 9.55
C GLN A 23 -7.98 -0.43 8.94
N ALA A 24 -6.84 -0.45 9.63
CA ALA A 24 -5.59 0.07 9.10
C ALA A 24 -5.12 -0.70 7.84
N ALA A 25 -5.28 -2.03 7.84
CA ALA A 25 -4.99 -2.86 6.68
C ALA A 25 -5.93 -2.55 5.50
N ALA A 26 -7.23 -2.42 5.76
CA ALA A 26 -8.23 -2.09 4.75
C ALA A 26 -8.00 -0.69 4.14
N ALA A 27 -7.70 0.30 4.99
CA ALA A 27 -7.35 1.65 4.55
C ALA A 27 -6.09 1.64 3.66
N GLY A 28 -5.06 0.88 4.07
CA GLY A 28 -3.83 0.71 3.30
C GLY A 28 -4.05 0.13 1.90
N SER A 29 -4.96 -0.86 1.80
CA SER A 29 -5.35 -1.50 0.53
C SER A 29 -6.25 -0.63 -0.36
N SER A 30 -7.05 0.27 0.22
CA SER A 30 -8.02 1.09 -0.52
C SER A 30 -7.42 2.27 -1.29
N LEU A 31 -6.21 2.71 -0.92
CA LEU A 31 -5.59 3.90 -1.48
C LEU A 31 -4.68 3.52 -2.67
N PRO A 32 -5.03 3.86 -3.92
CA PRO A 32 -4.11 3.66 -5.03
C PRO A 32 -2.86 4.51 -4.87
N LEU A 33 -1.75 4.06 -5.46
CA LEU A 33 -0.50 4.80 -5.56
C LEU A 33 -0.21 5.07 -7.04
N VAL A 34 -0.02 6.34 -7.37
CA VAL A 34 0.35 6.79 -8.72
C VAL A 34 1.79 7.27 -8.69
N LEU A 35 2.62 6.71 -9.57
CA LEU A 35 4.02 7.14 -9.74
C LEU A 35 4.30 7.52 -11.19
N ASN A 36 5.17 8.52 -11.38
CA ASN A 36 5.64 8.89 -12.71
C ASN A 36 6.62 7.85 -13.25
N ILE A 37 6.46 7.52 -14.53
CA ILE A 37 7.44 6.78 -15.31
C ILE A 37 8.54 7.78 -15.68
N GLY A 38 9.80 7.36 -15.51
CA GLY A 38 10.96 8.21 -15.80
C GLY A 38 10.94 8.80 -17.21
N ALA A 39 11.68 9.90 -17.42
CA ALA A 39 11.73 10.63 -18.69
C ALA A 39 10.38 11.20 -19.16
N GLY A 40 9.42 11.41 -18.25
CA GLY A 40 8.12 11.99 -18.59
C GLY A 40 7.26 11.07 -19.46
N LEU A 41 7.51 9.75 -19.41
CA LEU A 41 6.84 8.77 -20.26
C LEU A 41 5.39 8.50 -19.86
N GLY A 42 4.96 8.97 -18.69
CA GLY A 42 3.60 8.85 -18.20
C GLY A 42 3.54 8.42 -16.74
N THR A 43 2.55 7.62 -16.36
CA THR A 43 2.27 7.22 -14.97
C THR A 43 1.94 5.73 -14.85
N VAL A 44 2.30 5.14 -13.72
CA VAL A 44 1.86 3.81 -13.28
C VAL A 44 0.96 3.98 -12.07
N THR A 45 -0.18 3.30 -12.09
CA THR A 45 -1.10 3.21 -10.96
C THR A 45 -1.10 1.78 -10.44
N VAL A 46 -0.82 1.63 -9.14
CA VAL A 46 -1.01 0.38 -8.42
C VAL A 46 -2.08 0.55 -7.34
N ASP A 47 -2.77 -0.53 -6.98
CA ASP A 47 -3.66 -0.55 -5.83
C ASP A 47 -2.86 -0.53 -4.51
N GLY A 48 -3.55 -0.42 -3.38
CA GLY A 48 -2.90 -0.37 -2.07
C GLY A 48 -2.27 -1.70 -1.62
N SER A 49 -2.51 -2.80 -2.34
CA SER A 49 -1.86 -4.09 -2.13
C SER A 49 -0.57 -4.23 -2.97
N GLY A 50 -0.35 -3.34 -3.92
CA GLY A 50 0.74 -3.41 -4.90
C GLY A 50 0.36 -4.15 -6.18
N GLY A 51 -0.93 -4.38 -6.44
CA GLY A 51 -1.41 -4.89 -7.71
C GLY A 51 -1.40 -3.79 -8.78
N LEU A 52 -0.89 -4.10 -9.97
CA LEU A 52 -0.91 -3.16 -11.10
C LEU A 52 -2.34 -2.91 -11.60
N VAL A 53 -2.74 -1.64 -11.68
CA VAL A 53 -4.08 -1.21 -12.13
C VAL A 53 -4.03 -0.61 -13.53
N SER A 54 -3.14 0.37 -13.74
CA SER A 54 -2.99 1.04 -15.03
C SER A 54 -1.55 1.46 -15.30
N VAL A 55 -1.23 1.55 -16.59
CA VAL A 55 -0.02 2.20 -17.10
C VAL A 55 -0.46 3.15 -18.20
N ASP A 56 -0.34 4.45 -17.93
CA ASP A 56 -0.73 5.51 -18.83
C ASP A 56 0.53 6.09 -19.46
N LEU A 57 0.65 6.02 -20.78
CA LEU A 57 1.84 6.47 -21.51
C LEU A 57 1.55 7.73 -22.32
N VAL A 58 2.47 8.69 -22.25
CA VAL A 58 2.45 9.91 -23.06
C VAL A 58 3.01 9.58 -24.44
N ARG A 59 2.14 9.64 -25.44
CA ARG A 59 2.45 9.21 -26.82
C ARG A 59 3.70 9.88 -27.37
N GLU A 60 3.80 11.19 -27.20
CA GLU A 60 4.89 12.02 -27.70
C GLU A 60 6.22 11.60 -27.08
N ALA A 61 6.24 11.38 -25.76
CA ALA A 61 7.42 10.95 -25.04
C ALA A 61 7.86 9.52 -25.43
N VAL A 62 6.90 8.62 -25.69
CA VAL A 62 7.18 7.25 -26.13
C VAL A 62 7.84 7.22 -27.51
N THR A 63 7.42 8.09 -28.44
CA THR A 63 7.99 8.10 -29.81
C THR A 63 9.47 8.48 -29.85
N ALA A 64 9.99 9.14 -28.81
CA ALA A 64 11.39 9.49 -28.69
C ALA A 64 12.27 8.36 -28.14
N GLN A 65 11.69 7.23 -27.70
CA GLN A 65 12.41 6.15 -27.05
C GLN A 65 12.55 4.90 -27.92
N THR A 66 13.63 4.16 -27.69
CA THR A 66 13.75 2.79 -28.19
C THR A 66 12.87 1.85 -27.37
N GLY A 67 12.41 0.75 -27.97
CA GLY A 67 11.60 -0.25 -27.26
C GLY A 67 12.28 -0.80 -26.00
N ALA A 68 13.60 -1.00 -26.04
CA ALA A 68 14.37 -1.46 -24.89
C ALA A 68 14.43 -0.41 -23.77
N SER A 69 14.62 0.87 -24.11
CA SER A 69 14.62 1.96 -23.13
C SER A 69 13.24 2.11 -22.49
N LEU A 70 12.17 2.11 -23.30
CA LEU A 70 10.80 2.18 -22.81
C LEU A 70 10.49 1.02 -21.85
N ALA A 71 10.79 -0.22 -22.25
CA ALA A 71 10.57 -1.38 -21.41
C ALA A 71 11.33 -1.28 -20.07
N GLY A 72 12.57 -0.81 -20.10
CA GLY A 72 13.37 -0.59 -18.90
C GLY A 72 12.78 0.47 -17.96
N HIS A 73 12.28 1.58 -18.51
CA HIS A 73 11.64 2.63 -17.72
C HIS A 73 10.31 2.19 -17.11
N VAL A 74 9.47 1.51 -17.90
CA VAL A 74 8.17 1.01 -17.45
C VAL A 74 8.35 -0.06 -16.37
N LEU A 75 9.21 -1.05 -16.59
CA LEU A 75 9.47 -2.10 -15.61
C LEU A 75 9.97 -1.51 -14.29
N ARG A 76 10.92 -0.58 -14.35
CA ARG A 76 11.43 0.09 -13.15
C ARG A 76 10.34 0.88 -12.42
N ALA A 77 9.48 1.58 -13.15
CA ALA A 77 8.38 2.34 -12.55
C ALA A 77 7.37 1.42 -11.86
N ILE A 78 7.03 0.28 -12.49
CA ILE A 78 6.14 -0.74 -11.90
C ILE A 78 6.75 -1.30 -10.61
N CYS A 79 7.98 -1.84 -10.66
CA CYS A 79 8.61 -2.42 -9.47
C CYS A 79 8.70 -1.41 -8.31
N ASN A 80 8.97 -0.14 -8.62
CA ASN A 80 9.01 0.92 -7.61
C ASN A 80 7.62 1.20 -7.02
N ALA A 81 6.57 1.24 -7.85
CA ALA A 81 5.20 1.48 -7.42
C ALA A 81 4.71 0.34 -6.52
N GLU A 82 4.90 -0.91 -6.94
CA GLU A 82 4.53 -2.10 -6.17
C GLU A 82 5.26 -2.13 -4.81
N SER A 83 6.57 -1.88 -4.82
CA SER A 83 7.39 -1.85 -3.59
C SER A 83 6.98 -0.73 -2.64
N ALA A 84 6.67 0.46 -3.17
CA ALA A 84 6.23 1.60 -2.38
C ALA A 84 4.83 1.37 -1.77
N ALA A 85 3.89 0.80 -2.54
CA ALA A 85 2.57 0.45 -2.04
C ALA A 85 2.65 -0.62 -0.92
N SER A 86 3.42 -1.68 -1.14
CA SER A 86 3.63 -2.74 -0.15
C SER A 86 4.29 -2.20 1.14
N THR A 87 5.30 -1.34 0.99
CA THR A 87 5.99 -0.69 2.13
C THR A 87 5.02 0.19 2.91
N ARG A 88 4.24 1.04 2.23
CA ARG A 88 3.25 1.91 2.88
C ARG A 88 2.23 1.10 3.69
N ARG A 89 1.67 0.04 3.09
CA ARG A 89 0.72 -0.86 3.77
C ARG A 89 1.36 -1.49 5.01
N LYS A 90 2.58 -2.01 4.90
CA LYS A 90 3.31 -2.57 6.04
C LYS A 90 3.52 -1.53 7.14
N THR A 91 3.94 -0.31 6.80
CA THR A 91 4.13 0.76 7.78
C THR A 91 2.83 1.13 8.51
N MET A 92 1.68 1.17 7.81
CA MET A 92 0.38 1.44 8.42
C MET A 92 -0.03 0.34 9.42
N VAL A 93 0.15 -0.92 9.03
CA VAL A 93 -0.14 -2.07 9.90
C VAL A 93 0.79 -2.09 11.12
N ASP A 94 2.09 -1.89 10.91
CA ASP A 94 3.09 -1.84 12.00
C ASP A 94 2.87 -0.65 12.95
N ALA A 95 2.36 0.47 12.45
CA ALA A 95 1.97 1.61 13.28
C ALA A 95 0.75 1.29 14.14
N ALA A 96 -0.31 0.73 13.54
CA ALA A 96 -1.52 0.32 14.26
C ALA A 96 -1.21 -0.75 15.32
N ALA A 97 -0.38 -1.74 14.98
CA ALA A 97 0.04 -2.79 15.92
C ALA A 97 0.84 -2.23 17.11
N ARG A 98 1.69 -1.21 16.89
CA ARG A 98 2.44 -0.55 17.97
C ARG A 98 1.54 0.28 18.87
N GLU A 99 0.60 1.02 18.31
CA GLU A 99 -0.36 1.81 19.11
C GLU A 99 -1.25 0.91 19.98
N VAL A 100 -1.61 -0.25 19.44
CA VAL A 100 -2.32 -1.31 20.15
C VAL A 100 -1.46 -1.98 21.23
N GLY A 101 -0.16 -2.17 21.01
CA GLY A 101 0.75 -2.83 21.97
C GLY A 101 1.36 -1.92 23.04
N ALA A 102 1.37 -0.60 22.81
CA ALA A 102 1.92 0.41 23.72
C ALA A 102 0.89 0.93 24.76
N ARG A 103 -0.36 0.44 24.71
CA ARG A 103 -1.44 0.72 25.68
C ARG A 103 -1.84 -0.53 26.44
#